data_AF-A0A820IBU8-F1
#
_entry.id   AF-A0A820IBU8-F1
#
_cell.length_a   1.000
_cell.length_b   1.000
_cell.length_c   1.000
_cell.angle_alpha   90.00
_cell.angle_beta   90.00
_cell.angle_gamma   90.00
#
_symmetry.space_group_name_H-M   'P 1'
#
loop_
_entity.id
_entity.type
_entity.pdbx_description
1 polymer ?
#
loop_
_entity_poly.entity_id
_entity_poly.type
_entity_poly.pdbx_seq_one_letter_code
_entity_poly.pdbx_strand_id
1 'polypeptide(L)'
;MTTQTVEVEHVETPYHNTQCLSCPRVCHENCGLDYTINIGDNIFRGCACMNGDYCRDCTHHYSKHVHVKFKYVSKTTTVPLLTDEEKKEMDSMTDTESQKQALITKMNDKITSIENSVKVFKNELTKALKQLKDLCPYYDYKLELNCAVKLLEDEELIGLKHHDPVELKTLKTYFTELMQQFDQAAS
;
A
#
# COMPACT_ATOMS: atom_id res chain seq x y z
N MET A 1 -8.22 -26.06 -5.02
CA MET A 1 -8.57 -24.63 -5.13
C MET A 1 -7.29 -23.81 -5.18
N THR A 2 -7.25 -22.75 -5.97
CA THR A 2 -6.11 -21.82 -6.11
C THR A 2 -6.62 -20.41 -5.91
N THR A 3 -5.82 -19.54 -5.31
CA THR A 3 -6.11 -18.11 -5.19
C THR A 3 -5.19 -17.34 -6.13
N GLN A 4 -5.72 -16.32 -6.79
CA GLN A 4 -4.90 -15.35 -7.51
C GLN A 4 -4.54 -14.22 -6.55
N THR A 5 -3.25 -13.97 -6.37
CA THR A 5 -2.73 -12.79 -5.68
C THR A 5 -2.18 -11.82 -6.71
N VAL A 6 -2.42 -10.53 -6.51
CA VAL A 6 -1.82 -9.46 -7.32
C VAL A 6 -0.82 -8.73 -6.44
N GLU A 7 0.46 -8.92 -6.73
CA GLU A 7 1.56 -8.20 -6.07
C GLU A 7 1.95 -7.00 -6.94
N VAL A 8 2.10 -5.83 -6.33
CA VAL A 8 2.58 -4.63 -7.02
C VAL A 8 4.06 -4.47 -6.67
N GLU A 9 4.92 -4.60 -7.67
CA GLU A 9 6.38 -4.46 -7.51
C GLU A 9 6.86 -3.12 -8.09
N HIS A 10 7.89 -2.53 -7.48
CA HIS A 10 8.62 -1.40 -8.06
C HIS A 10 9.72 -1.94 -8.99
N VAL A 11 9.71 -1.51 -10.24
CA VAL A 11 10.73 -1.84 -11.23
C VAL A 11 11.51 -0.59 -11.59
N GLU A 12 12.83 -0.63 -11.44
CA GLU A 12 13.71 0.48 -11.81
C GLU A 12 13.62 0.78 -13.32
N THR A 13 13.70 2.06 -13.67
CA THR A 13 13.71 2.54 -15.05
C THR A 13 14.99 3.32 -15.35
N PRO A 14 15.57 3.19 -16.55
CA PRO A 14 16.78 3.96 -16.92
C PRO A 14 16.49 5.45 -17.13
N TYR A 15 15.21 5.81 -17.26
CA TYR A 15 14.69 7.16 -17.37
C TYR A 15 13.91 7.57 -16.12
N HIS A 16 13.60 8.86 -15.99
CA HIS A 16 12.78 9.36 -14.91
C HIS A 16 11.32 9.49 -15.34
N ASN A 17 10.42 9.26 -14.38
CA ASN A 17 8.98 9.32 -14.51
C ASN A 17 8.43 10.41 -13.60
N THR A 18 7.32 11.03 -13.95
CA THR A 18 6.62 11.98 -13.09
C THR A 18 5.61 11.23 -12.24
N GLN A 19 5.90 11.13 -10.95
CA GLN A 19 5.01 10.53 -9.95
C GLN A 19 4.31 11.62 -9.14
N CYS A 20 3.03 11.40 -8.84
CA CYS A 20 2.32 12.19 -7.85
C CYS A 20 2.59 11.63 -6.45
N LEU A 21 2.78 12.50 -5.47
CA LEU A 21 2.90 12.14 -4.05
C LEU A 21 1.54 12.07 -3.36
N SER A 22 0.50 12.61 -3.99
CA SER A 22 -0.90 12.57 -3.53
C SER A 22 -1.71 11.46 -4.20
N CYS A 23 -1.07 10.54 -4.92
CA CYS A 23 -1.70 9.28 -5.32
C CYS A 23 -0.59 8.28 -5.69
N PRO A 24 -0.77 6.96 -5.49
CA PRO A 24 0.24 5.95 -5.79
C PRO A 24 0.32 5.67 -7.30
N ARG A 25 0.48 6.72 -8.11
CA ARG A 25 0.46 6.67 -9.58
C ARG A 25 1.68 7.39 -10.15
N VAL A 26 2.32 6.73 -11.10
CA VAL A 26 3.17 7.39 -12.09
C VAL A 26 2.26 8.06 -13.12
N CYS A 27 2.15 9.39 -13.06
CA CYS A 27 1.27 10.17 -13.94
C CYS A 27 1.84 10.32 -15.35
N HIS A 28 3.17 10.31 -15.50
CA HIS A 28 3.81 10.32 -16.81
C HIS A 28 5.07 9.44 -16.79
N GLU A 29 5.11 8.40 -17.61
CA GLU A 29 6.29 7.57 -17.79
C GLU A 29 7.26 8.23 -18.79
N ASN A 30 8.57 8.11 -18.56
CA ASN A 30 9.64 8.66 -19.38
C ASN A 30 9.46 10.16 -19.67
N CYS A 31 9.43 10.96 -18.60
CA CYS A 31 9.30 12.40 -18.71
C CYS A 31 10.47 13.00 -19.48
N GLY A 32 10.17 13.88 -20.44
CA GLY A 32 11.17 14.55 -21.27
C GLY A 32 11.69 15.87 -20.70
N LEU A 33 11.29 16.24 -19.48
CA LEU A 33 11.78 17.42 -18.80
C LEU A 33 13.19 17.18 -18.25
N ASP A 34 13.90 18.25 -17.90
CA ASP A 34 15.15 18.11 -17.17
C ASP A 34 14.89 17.48 -15.79
N TYR A 35 15.77 16.57 -15.38
CA TYR A 35 15.64 15.93 -14.08
C TYR A 35 15.79 16.96 -12.96
N THR A 36 14.92 16.87 -11.95
CA THR A 36 14.98 17.70 -10.74
C THR A 36 14.78 16.79 -9.53
N ILE A 37 15.50 17.10 -8.46
CA ILE A 37 15.32 16.47 -7.14
C ILE A 37 14.21 17.17 -6.34
N ASN A 38 13.81 18.38 -6.76
CA ASN A 38 12.88 19.20 -6.01
C ASN A 38 11.44 18.74 -6.28
N ILE A 39 10.73 18.45 -5.20
CA ILE A 39 9.30 18.16 -5.26
C ILE A 39 8.56 19.43 -5.66
N GLY A 40 7.65 19.32 -6.62
CA GLY A 40 6.76 20.41 -6.97
C GLY A 40 7.43 21.60 -7.65
N ASP A 41 8.60 21.38 -8.24
CA ASP A 41 9.29 22.36 -9.08
C ASP A 41 8.39 22.88 -10.21
N ASN A 42 8.54 24.15 -10.58
CA ASN A 42 7.75 24.78 -11.64
C ASN A 42 7.91 24.09 -12.99
N ILE A 43 9.00 23.34 -13.21
CA ILE A 43 9.18 22.55 -14.44
C ILE A 43 8.04 21.56 -14.65
N PHE A 44 7.42 21.05 -13.57
CA PHE A 44 6.35 20.05 -13.69
C PHE A 44 5.12 20.60 -14.41
N ARG A 45 4.89 21.92 -14.41
CA ARG A 45 3.83 22.56 -15.24
C ARG A 45 3.98 22.23 -16.74
N GLY A 46 5.21 21.98 -17.19
CA GLY A 46 5.53 21.59 -18.56
C GLY A 46 5.47 20.09 -18.82
N CYS A 47 5.17 19.26 -17.81
CA CYS A 47 5.09 17.81 -17.98
C CYS A 47 3.89 17.47 -18.86
N ALA A 48 4.01 16.44 -19.71
CA ALA A 48 2.92 16.01 -20.58
C ALA A 48 1.68 15.57 -19.80
N CYS A 49 1.78 15.16 -18.53
CA CYS A 49 0.58 14.89 -17.73
C CYS A 49 -0.15 16.15 -17.25
N MET A 50 0.42 17.36 -17.38
CA MET A 50 -0.20 18.59 -16.89
C MET A 50 -1.10 19.28 -17.92
N ASN A 51 -2.09 20.00 -17.39
CA ASN A 51 -2.87 21.01 -18.10
C ASN A 51 -2.84 22.30 -17.26
N GLY A 52 -1.86 23.16 -17.54
CA GLY A 52 -1.55 24.28 -16.66
C GLY A 52 -1.02 23.80 -15.31
N ASP A 53 -1.73 24.12 -14.24
CA ASP A 53 -1.26 23.89 -12.87
C ASP A 53 -1.70 22.54 -12.29
N TYR A 54 -2.54 21.80 -13.01
CA TYR A 54 -3.15 20.56 -12.55
C TYR A 54 -2.90 19.40 -13.51
N CYS A 55 -2.66 18.21 -12.95
CA CYS A 55 -2.45 17.00 -13.71
C CYS A 55 -3.78 16.49 -14.31
N ARG A 56 -3.76 16.06 -15.58
CA ARG A 56 -4.90 15.47 -16.27
C ARG A 56 -5.21 14.05 -15.80
N ASP A 57 -4.20 13.34 -15.31
CA ASP A 57 -4.32 11.94 -14.91
C ASP A 57 -4.76 11.75 -13.45
N CYS A 58 -4.40 12.69 -12.58
CA CYS A 58 -4.70 12.59 -11.14
C CYS A 58 -5.31 13.84 -10.52
N THR A 59 -5.59 14.89 -11.31
CA THR A 59 -6.21 16.17 -10.90
C THR A 59 -5.48 16.97 -9.82
N HIS A 60 -4.35 16.47 -9.30
CA HIS A 60 -3.54 17.17 -8.32
C HIS A 60 -2.69 18.27 -8.95
N HIS A 61 -2.41 19.30 -8.14
CA HIS A 61 -1.55 20.41 -8.53
C HIS A 61 -0.11 19.96 -8.83
N TYR A 62 0.60 20.64 -9.73
CA TYR A 62 1.98 20.28 -10.12
C TYR A 62 2.93 20.22 -8.92
N SER A 63 2.66 21.00 -7.87
CA SER A 63 3.44 21.00 -6.63
C SER A 63 3.45 19.65 -5.88
N LYS A 64 2.58 18.71 -6.26
CA LYS A 64 2.51 17.35 -5.72
C LYS A 64 3.29 16.32 -6.53
N HIS A 65 4.06 16.74 -7.52
CA HIS A 65 4.74 15.82 -8.42
C HIS A 65 6.27 15.84 -8.23
N VAL A 66 6.91 14.71 -8.54
CA VAL A 66 8.34 14.50 -8.42
C VAL A 66 8.85 13.57 -9.53
N HIS A 67 10.13 13.68 -9.87
CA HIS A 67 10.80 12.72 -10.75
C HIS A 67 11.31 11.51 -9.97
N VAL A 68 10.89 10.31 -10.39
CA VAL A 68 11.33 9.01 -9.84
C VAL A 68 11.93 8.13 -10.93
N LYS A 69 12.83 7.20 -10.58
CA LYS A 69 13.45 6.25 -11.53
C LYS A 69 12.90 4.83 -11.39
N PHE A 70 11.60 4.71 -11.14
CA PHE A 70 10.92 3.42 -11.08
C PHE A 70 9.48 3.54 -11.60
N LYS A 71 8.86 2.40 -11.86
CA LYS A 71 7.43 2.26 -12.14
C LYS A 71 6.81 1.10 -11.39
N TYR A 72 5.49 1.12 -11.26
CA TYR A 72 4.71 0.04 -10.66
C TYR A 72 4.36 -1.02 -11.71
N VAL A 73 4.62 -2.28 -11.40
CA VAL A 73 4.22 -3.41 -12.25
C VAL A 73 3.39 -4.38 -11.41
N SER A 74 2.17 -4.67 -11.86
CA SER A 74 1.32 -5.69 -11.24
C SER A 74 1.72 -7.07 -11.74
N LYS A 75 1.98 -7.97 -10.81
CA LYS A 75 2.29 -9.37 -11.06
C LYS A 75 1.18 -10.24 -10.48
N THR A 76 0.47 -10.94 -11.35
CA THR A 76 -0.53 -11.92 -10.93
C THR A 76 0.16 -13.25 -10.67
N THR A 77 0.13 -13.71 -9.43
CA THR A 77 0.65 -15.02 -9.05
C THR A 77 -0.52 -15.92 -8.67
N THR A 78 -0.50 -17.16 -9.16
CA THR A 78 -1.48 -18.17 -8.74
C THR A 78 -0.86 -19.00 -7.63
N VAL A 79 -1.40 -18.89 -6.42
CA VAL A 79 -0.92 -19.63 -5.24
C VAL A 79 -1.93 -20.72 -4.88
N PRO A 80 -1.49 -21.97 -4.70
CA PRO A 80 -2.35 -23.03 -4.17
C PRO A 80 -2.88 -22.66 -2.79
N LEU A 81 -4.19 -22.83 -2.57
CA LEU A 81 -4.80 -22.63 -1.24
C LEU A 81 -4.33 -23.68 -0.23
N LEU A 82 -3.95 -24.85 -0.72
CA LEU A 82 -3.44 -25.97 0.04
C LEU A 82 -2.17 -26.48 -0.66
N THR A 83 -1.17 -26.86 0.12
CA THR A 83 -0.03 -27.62 -0.39
C THR A 83 -0.48 -29.01 -0.87
N ASP A 84 0.35 -29.67 -1.66
CA ASP A 84 0.03 -30.99 -2.18
C ASP A 84 -0.02 -32.04 -1.05
N GLU A 85 0.75 -31.85 0.02
CA GLU A 85 0.67 -32.64 1.25
C GLU A 85 -0.66 -32.43 1.98
N GLU A 86 -1.11 -31.17 2.10
CA GLU A 86 -2.36 -30.83 2.78
C GLU A 86 -3.59 -31.39 2.05
N LYS A 87 -3.55 -31.43 0.71
CA LYS A 87 -4.57 -32.09 -0.11
C LYS A 87 -4.59 -33.59 0.09
N LYS A 88 -3.42 -34.25 0.05
CA LYS A 88 -3.34 -35.70 0.23
C LYS A 88 -3.89 -36.14 1.58
N GLU A 89 -3.60 -35.37 2.63
CA GLU A 89 -4.13 -35.64 3.97
C GLU A 89 -5.66 -35.52 4.01
N MET A 90 -6.23 -34.50 3.38
CA MET A 90 -7.69 -34.36 3.25
C MET A 90 -8.33 -35.46 2.39
N ASP A 91 -7.74 -35.81 1.25
CA ASP A 91 -8.25 -36.84 0.34
C ASP A 91 -8.20 -38.24 0.97
N SER A 92 -7.34 -38.43 1.98
CA SER A 92 -7.25 -39.67 2.77
C SER A 92 -8.36 -39.82 3.82
N MET A 93 -9.08 -38.73 4.14
CA MET A 93 -10.23 -38.78 5.06
C MET A 93 -11.46 -39.30 4.33
N THR A 94 -12.09 -40.35 4.86
CA THR A 94 -13.23 -41.04 4.21
C THR A 94 -14.59 -40.37 4.48
N ASP A 95 -14.65 -39.46 5.44
CA ASP A 95 -15.87 -38.77 5.86
C ASP A 95 -15.81 -37.27 5.51
N THR A 96 -16.88 -36.78 4.90
CA THR A 96 -16.98 -35.40 4.40
C THR A 96 -16.96 -34.38 5.54
N GLU A 97 -17.47 -34.74 6.72
CA GLU A 97 -17.49 -33.83 7.87
C GLU A 97 -16.09 -33.65 8.46
N SER A 98 -15.32 -34.73 8.54
CA SER A 98 -13.92 -34.71 8.94
C SER A 98 -13.07 -33.86 7.98
N GLN A 99 -13.31 -33.96 6.67
CA GLN A 99 -12.66 -33.12 5.66
C GLN A 99 -12.98 -31.63 5.83
N LYS A 100 -14.25 -31.27 6.06
CA LYS A 100 -14.66 -29.89 6.31
C LYS A 100 -14.02 -29.32 7.57
N GLN A 101 -14.00 -30.09 8.66
CA GLN A 101 -13.42 -29.65 9.91
C GLN A 101 -11.90 -29.44 9.79
N ALA A 102 -11.21 -30.33 9.08
CA ALA A 102 -9.78 -30.17 8.78
C ALA A 102 -9.51 -28.90 7.95
N LEU A 103 -10.36 -28.61 6.95
CA LEU A 103 -10.24 -27.39 6.14
C LEU A 103 -10.48 -26.12 6.98
N ILE A 104 -11.49 -26.13 7.87
CA ILE A 104 -11.79 -25.01 8.77
C ILE A 104 -10.60 -24.75 9.70
N THR A 105 -10.03 -25.78 10.31
CA THR A 105 -8.86 -25.63 11.17
C THR A 105 -7.67 -25.04 10.41
N LYS A 106 -7.35 -25.58 9.22
CA LYS A 106 -6.25 -25.06 8.38
C LYS A 106 -6.48 -23.60 7.96
N MET A 107 -7.72 -23.21 7.66
CA MET A 107 -8.04 -21.81 7.36
C MET A 107 -7.83 -20.91 8.58
N ASN A 108 -8.28 -21.33 9.76
CA ASN A 108 -8.08 -20.58 11.01
C ASN A 108 -6.59 -20.41 11.34
N ASP A 109 -5.78 -21.46 11.15
CA ASP A 109 -4.33 -21.37 11.38
C ASP A 109 -3.66 -20.35 10.44
N LYS A 110 -4.08 -20.32 9.16
CA LYS A 110 -3.60 -19.32 8.20
C LYS A 110 -4.05 -17.91 8.57
N ILE A 111 -5.30 -17.73 9.00
CA ILE A 111 -5.80 -16.44 9.50
C ILE A 111 -4.94 -15.94 10.66
N THR A 112 -4.73 -16.78 11.70
CA THR A 112 -3.91 -16.41 12.86
C THR A 112 -2.46 -16.12 12.48
N SER A 113 -1.88 -16.85 11.52
CA SER A 113 -0.53 -16.56 11.02
C SER A 113 -0.43 -15.20 10.32
N ILE A 114 -1.43 -14.85 9.51
CA ILE A 114 -1.53 -13.54 8.84
C ILE A 114 -1.70 -12.42 9.87
N GLU A 115 -2.60 -12.58 10.84
CA GLU A 115 -2.83 -11.60 11.91
C GLU A 115 -1.53 -11.31 12.70
N ASN A 116 -0.76 -12.36 13.00
CA ASN A 116 0.54 -12.21 13.66
C ASN A 116 1.55 -11.47 12.78
N SER A 117 1.60 -11.79 11.48
CA SER A 117 2.50 -11.12 10.51
C SER A 117 2.17 -9.63 10.39
N VAL A 118 0.88 -9.28 10.32
CA VAL A 118 0.40 -7.88 10.32
C VAL A 118 0.82 -7.17 11.60
N LYS A 119 0.70 -7.82 12.76
CA LYS A 119 1.13 -7.25 14.04
C LYS A 119 2.64 -7.00 14.11
N VAL A 120 3.45 -7.93 13.58
CA VAL A 120 4.91 -7.76 13.50
C VAL A 120 5.25 -6.58 12.59
N PHE A 121 4.67 -6.53 11.39
CA PHE A 121 4.90 -5.44 10.44
C PHE A 121 4.50 -4.07 11.02
N LYS A 122 3.39 -4.00 11.76
CA LYS A 122 2.97 -2.78 12.49
C LYS A 122 4.03 -2.31 13.49
N ASN A 123 4.62 -3.23 14.24
CA ASN A 123 5.67 -2.91 15.20
C ASN A 123 6.94 -2.40 14.52
N GLU A 124 7.34 -3.03 13.41
CA GLU A 124 8.48 -2.60 12.61
C GLU A 124 8.26 -1.21 12.01
N LEU A 125 7.08 -0.95 11.45
CA LEU A 125 6.71 0.36 10.91
C LEU A 125 6.72 1.44 12.00
N THR A 126 6.19 1.14 13.18
CA THR A 126 6.23 2.04 14.34
C THR A 126 7.68 2.34 14.76
N LYS A 127 8.56 1.33 14.74
CA LYS A 127 9.97 1.50 15.07
C LYS A 127 10.69 2.36 14.03
N ALA A 128 10.46 2.11 12.75
CA ALA A 128 11.05 2.89 11.66
C ALA A 128 10.62 4.37 11.73
N LEU A 129 9.34 4.63 12.00
CA LEU A 129 8.82 6.00 12.18
C LEU A 129 9.46 6.71 13.39
N LYS A 130 9.68 6.01 14.51
CA LYS A 130 10.39 6.57 15.66
C LYS A 130 11.84 6.93 15.31
N GLN A 131 12.56 6.02 14.65
CA GLN A 131 13.93 6.27 14.21
C GLN A 131 14.01 7.46 13.24
N LEU A 132 13.04 7.58 12.33
CA LEU A 132 12.95 8.69 11.40
C LEU A 132 12.71 10.02 12.14
N LYS A 133 11.82 10.03 13.15
CA LYS A 133 11.60 11.18 14.04
C LYS A 133 12.87 11.64 14.75
N ASP A 134 13.65 10.70 15.28
CA ASP A 134 14.90 11.02 15.98
C ASP A 134 15.98 11.60 15.04
N LEU A 135 15.99 11.18 13.78
CA LEU A 135 16.94 11.65 12.76
C LEU A 135 16.54 13.00 12.15
N CYS A 136 15.24 13.30 12.07
CA CYS A 136 14.72 14.53 11.46
C CYS A 136 13.64 15.16 12.38
N PRO A 137 14.03 15.84 13.48
CA PRO A 137 13.10 16.36 14.49
C PRO A 137 12.18 17.48 13.98
N TYR A 138 12.48 18.06 12.81
CA TYR A 138 11.69 19.11 12.15
C TYR A 138 10.77 18.59 11.04
N TYR A 139 10.76 17.27 10.77
CA TYR A 139 9.89 16.68 9.76
C TYR A 139 8.52 16.36 10.37
N ASP A 140 7.46 16.90 9.78
CA ASP A 140 6.10 16.76 10.30
C ASP A 140 5.48 15.43 9.84
N TYR A 141 5.82 14.34 10.53
CA TYR A 141 5.27 13.01 10.28
C TYR A 141 3.76 12.96 10.43
N LYS A 142 3.16 13.85 11.22
CA LYS A 142 1.71 13.95 11.38
C LYS A 142 1.06 14.44 10.08
N LEU A 143 1.70 15.35 9.36
CA LEU A 143 1.25 15.78 8.04
C LEU A 143 1.27 14.63 7.03
N GLU A 144 2.36 13.86 6.97
CA GLU A 144 2.48 12.74 6.02
C GLU A 144 1.57 11.56 6.35
N LEU A 145 1.42 11.19 7.63
CA LEU A 145 0.43 10.19 8.03
C LEU A 145 -1.00 10.64 7.74
N ASN A 146 -1.32 11.93 7.94
CA ASN A 146 -2.63 12.48 7.54
C ASN A 146 -2.81 12.46 6.01
N CYS A 147 -1.76 12.67 5.23
CA CYS A 147 -1.80 12.49 3.78
C CYS A 147 -2.04 11.02 3.43
N ALA A 148 -1.34 10.06 4.03
CA ALA A 148 -1.55 8.63 3.80
C ALA A 148 -2.96 8.15 4.19
N VAL A 149 -3.51 8.63 5.31
CA VAL A 149 -4.90 8.33 5.72
C VAL A 149 -5.89 8.91 4.71
N LYS A 150 -5.70 10.15 4.25
CA LYS A 150 -6.56 10.74 3.20
C LYS A 150 -6.52 9.95 1.90
N LEU A 151 -5.35 9.39 1.53
CA LEU A 151 -5.21 8.51 0.37
C LEU A 151 -5.95 7.17 0.54
N LEU A 152 -6.11 6.70 1.78
CA LEU A 152 -6.86 5.50 2.12
C LEU A 152 -8.38 5.77 2.28
N GLU A 153 -8.76 7.01 2.56
CA GLU A 153 -10.16 7.46 2.70
C GLU A 153 -10.83 7.75 1.36
N ASP A 154 -10.06 8.02 0.32
CA ASP A 154 -10.58 8.32 -1.01
C ASP A 154 -10.94 7.00 -1.74
N GLU A 155 -12.16 6.52 -1.52
CA GLU A 155 -12.69 5.25 -2.04
C GLU A 155 -12.62 5.14 -3.58
N GLU A 156 -12.56 6.26 -4.30
CA GLU A 156 -12.37 6.29 -5.76
C GLU A 156 -10.94 5.96 -6.20
N LEU A 157 -9.94 6.19 -5.34
CA LEU A 157 -8.53 6.21 -5.71
C LEU A 157 -7.86 4.83 -5.63
N ILE A 158 -8.48 3.89 -4.91
CA ILE A 158 -7.94 2.54 -4.63
C ILE A 158 -8.62 1.45 -5.48
N GLY A 159 -9.66 1.78 -6.26
CA GLY A 159 -10.41 0.76 -7.01
C GLY A 159 -11.09 -0.28 -6.10
N LEU A 160 -11.23 -0.01 -4.80
CA LEU A 160 -11.80 -0.90 -3.79
C LEU A 160 -13.32 -0.81 -3.72
N LYS A 161 -14.02 -0.92 -4.87
CA LYS A 161 -15.50 -0.88 -4.89
C LYS A 161 -16.19 -2.06 -4.16
N HIS A 162 -15.44 -2.99 -3.58
CA HIS A 162 -15.97 -4.27 -3.06
C HIS A 162 -15.49 -4.69 -1.66
N HIS A 163 -14.89 -3.81 -0.84
CA HIS A 163 -14.55 -4.18 0.53
C HIS A 163 -15.66 -3.90 1.55
N ASP A 164 -15.74 -4.76 2.56
CA ASP A 164 -16.69 -4.71 3.67
C ASP A 164 -16.52 -3.38 4.44
N PRO A 165 -17.59 -2.58 4.61
CA PRO A 165 -17.57 -1.34 5.40
C PRO A 165 -16.97 -1.49 6.81
N VAL A 166 -17.01 -2.70 7.37
CA VAL A 166 -16.46 -3.04 8.69
C VAL A 166 -14.93 -3.03 8.69
N GLU A 167 -14.27 -3.47 7.62
CA GLU A 167 -12.81 -3.51 7.53
C GLU A 167 -12.23 -2.11 7.37
N LEU A 168 -12.87 -1.27 6.54
CA LEU A 168 -12.55 0.14 6.37
C LEU A 168 -12.70 0.91 7.69
N LYS A 169 -13.76 0.62 8.45
CA LYS A 169 -13.97 1.21 9.78
C LYS A 169 -12.90 0.77 10.78
N THR A 170 -12.56 -0.51 10.79
CA THR A 170 -11.52 -1.08 11.66
C THR A 170 -10.16 -0.46 11.35
N LEU A 171 -9.81 -0.32 10.07
CA LEU A 171 -8.57 0.32 9.64
C LEU A 171 -8.52 1.80 10.06
N LYS A 172 -9.63 2.54 9.92
CA LYS A 172 -9.74 3.94 10.39
C LYS A 172 -9.54 4.07 11.90
N THR A 173 -10.14 3.16 12.68
CA THR A 173 -9.91 3.11 14.12
C THR A 173 -8.44 2.87 14.45
N TYR A 174 -7.79 1.93 13.75
CA TYR A 174 -6.37 1.65 13.95
C TYR A 174 -5.44 2.83 13.65
N PHE A 175 -5.69 3.58 12.57
CA PHE A 175 -4.89 4.77 12.26
C PHE A 175 -5.09 5.88 13.29
N THR A 176 -6.33 6.05 13.77
CA THR A 176 -6.66 7.04 14.81
C THR A 176 -5.94 6.73 16.13
N GLU A 177 -5.92 5.45 16.54
CA GLU A 177 -5.19 5.00 17.73
C GLU A 177 -3.68 5.21 17.58
N LEU A 178 -3.12 4.95 16.39
CA LEU A 178 -1.70 5.17 16.12
C LEU A 178 -1.35 6.66 16.28
N MET A 179 -2.19 7.56 15.75
CA MET A 179 -2.01 9.01 15.87
C MET A 179 -2.07 9.48 17.34
N GLN A 180 -3.00 8.95 18.14
CA GLN A 180 -3.06 9.27 19.57
C GLN A 180 -1.81 8.82 20.34
N GLN A 181 -1.26 7.66 20.01
CA GLN A 181 -0.02 7.18 20.63
C GLN A 181 1.18 8.05 20.24
N PHE A 182 1.18 8.62 19.04
CA PHE A 182 2.20 9.59 18.62
C PHE A 182 2.10 10.93 19.39
N ASP A 183 0.89 11.45 19.60
CA ASP A 183 0.67 12.68 20.38
C ASP A 183 1.07 12.48 21.87
N GLN A 184 0.80 11.30 22.44
CA GLN A 184 1.20 10.97 23.81
C GLN A 184 2.71 10.75 23.98
N ALA A 185 3.39 10.26 22.94
CA ALA A 185 4.86 10.13 22.91
C ALA A 185 5.59 11.42 22.52
N ALA A 186 4.86 12.52 22.31
CA ALA A 186 5.39 13.86 22.02
C ALA A 186 5.20 14.85 23.19
N SER A 187 4.61 14.39 24.30
CA SER A 187 4.58 15.08 25.61
C SER A 187 5.72 14.58 26.50
#